data_AF-A0A0G0TX84-F1
#
_entry.id   AF-A0A0G0TX84-F1
#
_cell.length_a   1.000
_cell.length_b   1.000
_cell.length_c   1.000
_cell.angle_alpha   90.00
_cell.angle_beta   90.00
_cell.angle_gamma   90.00
#
_symmetry.space_group_name_H-M   'P 1'
#
loop_
_entity.id
_entity.type
_entity.pdbx_description
1 polymer ?
#
loop_
_entity_poly.entity_id
_entity_poly.type
_entity_poly.pdbx_seq_one_letter_code
_entity_poly.pdbx_strand_id
1 'polypeptide(L)'
;MWKRIIFSVVMLLSVLFLPFWISVILGVLGIIYFSYFFEVVALFLLSDLLYGVGEMRYFQITFISSIISFLILIVIKFLKKKLKNPSESLKLSL
;
A
#
# COMPACT_ATOMS: atom_id res chain seq x y z
N MET A 1 -15.27 -11.02 2.66
CA MET A 1 -14.52 -10.73 3.90
C MET A 1 -13.40 -11.73 4.17
N TRP A 2 -13.66 -13.04 4.19
CA TRP A 2 -12.64 -14.07 4.45
C TRP A 2 -11.38 -13.96 3.56
N LYS A 3 -11.52 -13.71 2.26
CA LYS A 3 -10.38 -13.50 1.34
C LYS A 3 -9.47 -12.33 1.75
N ARG A 4 -10.03 -11.24 2.31
CA ARG A 4 -9.24 -10.10 2.79
C ARG A 4 -8.41 -10.50 4.01
N ILE A 5 -9.03 -11.20 4.96
CA ILE A 5 -8.35 -11.65 6.19
C ILE A 5 -7.19 -12.59 5.84
N ILE A 6 -7.44 -13.59 4.98
CA ILE A 6 -6.38 -14.52 4.54
C ILE A 6 -5.24 -13.76 3.87
N PHE A 7 -5.55 -12.82 2.97
CA PHE A 7 -4.52 -12.02 2.30
C PHE A 7 -3.71 -11.18 3.30
N SER A 8 -4.37 -10.53 4.26
CA SER A 8 -3.68 -9.77 5.32
C SER A 8 -2.79 -10.65 6.19
N VAL A 9 -3.21 -11.88 6.51
CA VAL A 9 -2.39 -12.83 7.28
C VAL A 9 -1.18 -13.28 6.47
N VAL A 10 -1.36 -13.61 5.18
CA VAL A 10 -0.25 -13.95 4.28
C VAL A 10 0.74 -12.78 4.15
N MET A 11 0.22 -11.56 4.03
CA MET A 11 1.04 -10.37 3.95
C MET A 11 1.80 -10.09 5.25
N LEU A 12 1.17 -10.29 6.40
CA LEU A 12 1.82 -10.19 7.71
C LEU A 12 2.96 -11.20 7.83
N LEU A 13 2.73 -12.47 7.46
CA LEU A 13 3.77 -13.50 7.43
C LEU A 13 4.90 -13.12 6.47
N SER A 14 4.56 -12.53 5.31
CA SER A 14 5.56 -12.05 4.37
C SER A 14 6.42 -10.94 4.96
N VAL A 15 5.83 -9.97 5.66
CA VAL A 15 6.58 -8.89 6.31
C VAL A 15 7.52 -9.43 7.41
N LEU A 16 7.10 -10.47 8.11
CA LEU A 16 7.87 -11.03 9.22
C LEU A 16 9.00 -11.97 8.77
N PHE A 17 8.77 -12.80 7.75
CA PHE A 17 9.67 -13.92 7.41
C PHE A 17 10.26 -13.86 6.01
N LEU A 18 9.67 -13.09 5.08
CA LEU A 18 10.11 -13.03 3.69
C LEU A 18 10.89 -11.74 3.42
N PRO A 19 11.71 -11.71 2.36
CA PRO A 19 12.37 -10.48 1.94
C PRO A 19 11.34 -9.40 1.62
N PHE A 20 11.65 -8.17 2.05
CA PHE A 20 10.80 -6.98 1.96
C PHE A 20 10.17 -6.77 0.57
N TRP A 21 10.91 -7.05 -0.50
CA TRP A 21 10.44 -6.95 -1.88
C TRP A 21 9.19 -7.79 -2.17
N ILE A 22 9.10 -8.99 -1.57
CA ILE A 22 7.92 -9.84 -1.72
C ILE A 22 6.71 -9.15 -1.07
N SER A 23 6.89 -8.57 0.12
CA SER A 23 5.85 -7.82 0.80
C SER A 23 5.37 -6.61 -0.01
N VAL A 24 6.29 -5.88 -0.67
CA VAL A 24 5.95 -4.74 -1.55
C VAL A 24 5.06 -5.18 -2.71
N ILE A 25 5.43 -6.25 -3.41
CA ILE A 25 4.64 -6.79 -4.52
C ILE A 25 3.26 -7.21 -4.03
N LEU A 26 3.18 -7.96 -2.92
CA LEU A 26 1.91 -8.33 -2.30
C LEU A 26 1.08 -7.11 -1.91
N GLY A 27 1.70 -6.07 -1.34
CA GLY A 27 1.00 -4.85 -0.94
C GLY A 27 0.36 -4.13 -2.12
N VAL A 28 1.10 -3.97 -3.22
CA VAL A 28 0.59 -3.35 -4.45
C VAL A 28 -0.55 -4.19 -5.05
N LEU A 29 -0.38 -5.51 -5.14
CA LEU A 29 -1.44 -6.42 -5.60
C LEU A 29 -2.68 -6.32 -4.72
N GLY A 30 -2.52 -6.22 -3.40
CA GLY A 30 -3.61 -6.03 -2.44
C GLY A 30 -4.36 -4.72 -2.67
N ILE A 31 -3.67 -3.59 -2.88
CA ILE A 31 -4.29 -2.29 -3.15
C ILE A 31 -5.02 -2.28 -4.50
N ILE A 32 -4.50 -2.99 -5.51
CA ILE A 32 -5.17 -3.12 -6.81
C ILE A 32 -6.42 -3.99 -6.68
N TYR A 33 -6.29 -5.16 -6.04
CA TYR A 33 -7.36 -6.15 -5.92
C TYR A 33 -8.50 -5.68 -4.99
N PHE A 34 -8.18 -5.01 -3.88
CA PHE A 34 -9.17 -4.52 -2.93
C PHE A 34 -9.36 -3.00 -3.04
N SER A 35 -10.60 -2.51 -3.08
CA SER A 35 -10.89 -1.07 -3.24
C SER A 35 -10.42 -0.20 -2.06
N TYR A 36 -10.43 -0.74 -0.85
CA TYR A 36 -9.94 -0.07 0.37
C TYR A 36 -9.09 -1.07 1.13
N PHE A 37 -7.77 -0.92 1.11
CA PHE A 37 -6.84 -1.85 1.75
C PHE A 37 -5.79 -1.10 2.58
N PHE A 38 -6.28 -0.46 3.64
CA PHE A 38 -5.44 0.28 4.59
C PHE A 38 -4.54 -0.65 5.43
N GLU A 39 -4.85 -1.94 5.47
CA GLU A 39 -4.04 -2.98 6.12
C GLU A 39 -2.60 -2.98 5.60
N VAL A 40 -2.38 -2.66 4.32
CA VAL A 40 -1.03 -2.52 3.73
C VAL A 40 -0.23 -1.46 4.45
N VAL A 41 -0.81 -0.28 4.67
CA VAL A 41 -0.12 0.84 5.32
C VAL A 41 0.24 0.47 6.75
N ALA A 42 -0.68 -0.17 7.48
CA ALA A 42 -0.42 -0.64 8.84
C ALA A 42 0.69 -1.71 8.89
N LEU A 43 0.72 -2.63 7.92
CA LEU A 43 1.74 -3.68 7.84
C LEU A 43 3.12 -3.16 7.42
N PHE A 44 3.19 -2.18 6.51
CA PHE A 44 4.45 -1.51 6.19
C PHE A 44 4.95 -0.63 7.34
N LEU A 45 4.04 0.01 8.07
CA LEU A 45 4.38 0.69 9.32
C LEU A 45 4.94 -0.26 10.37
N LEU A 46 4.33 -1.44 10.52
CA LEU A 46 4.87 -2.47 11.39
C LEU A 46 6.25 -2.93 10.91
N SER A 47 6.45 -3.09 9.60
CA SER A 47 7.74 -3.43 9.01
C SER A 47 8.81 -2.39 9.33
N ASP A 48 8.50 -1.09 9.15
CA ASP A 48 9.40 0.00 9.50
C ASP A 48 9.65 0.08 11.02
N LEU A 49 8.69 -0.27 11.87
CA LEU A 49 8.92 -0.32 13.32
C LEU A 49 9.80 -1.50 13.75
N LEU A 50 9.69 -2.64 13.08
CA LEU A 50 10.45 -3.85 13.38
C LEU A 50 11.86 -3.81 12.79
N TYR A 51 12.01 -3.29 11.57
CA TYR A 51 13.22 -3.35 10.78
C TYR A 51 13.77 -1.98 10.36
N GLY A 52 13.08 -0.89 10.67
CA GLY A 52 13.54 0.47 10.41
C GLY A 52 14.71 0.79 11.32
N VAL A 53 15.90 0.47 10.83
CA VAL A 53 17.14 1.02 11.33
C VAL A 53 17.45 2.23 10.45
N GLY A 54 17.87 3.34 11.06
CA GLY A 54 18.30 4.53 10.33
C GLY A 54 19.58 4.22 9.54
N GLU A 55 19.45 3.59 8.39
CA GLU A 55 20.59 3.32 7.51
C GLU A 55 21.07 4.63 6.89
N MET A 56 22.39 4.85 6.87
CA MET A 56 22.99 6.00 6.20
C MET A 56 22.63 6.07 4.71
N ARG A 57 22.24 4.94 4.09
CA ARG A 57 21.75 4.85 2.71
C ARG A 57 20.47 5.64 2.46
N TYR A 58 19.69 5.90 3.49
CA TYR A 58 18.36 6.49 3.41
C TYR A 58 18.25 7.83 4.14
N PHE A 59 19.36 8.56 4.28
CA PHE A 59 19.41 9.83 5.03
C PHE A 59 18.92 9.69 6.49
N GLN A 60 19.07 8.52 7.10
CA GLN A 60 18.56 8.19 8.45
C GLN A 60 17.02 8.27 8.59
N ILE A 61 16.27 8.23 7.49
CA ILE A 61 14.80 8.25 7.54
C ILE A 61 14.28 6.84 7.78
N THR A 62 13.70 6.61 8.95
CA THR A 62 13.27 5.30 9.44
C THR A 62 11.95 4.79 8.83
N PHE A 63 11.10 5.68 8.32
CA PHE A 63 9.72 5.36 7.90
C PHE A 63 9.46 5.45 6.39
N ILE A 64 10.50 5.23 5.57
CA ILE A 64 10.39 5.40 4.12
C ILE A 64 9.34 4.45 3.52
N SER A 65 9.29 3.18 3.95
CA SER A 65 8.37 2.23 3.33
C SER A 65 6.90 2.54 3.63
N SER A 66 6.62 3.04 4.83
CA SER A 66 5.31 3.52 5.25
C SER A 66 4.88 4.72 4.44
N ILE A 67 5.77 5.71 4.28
CA ILE A 67 5.52 6.93 3.51
C ILE A 67 5.23 6.57 2.04
N ILE A 68 6.06 5.73 1.44
CA ILE A 68 5.87 5.28 0.05
C ILE A 68 4.55 4.53 -0.11
N SER A 69 4.25 3.59 0.79
CA SER A 69 3.02 2.79 0.75
C SER A 69 1.77 3.66 0.87
N PHE A 70 1.82 4.68 1.75
CA PHE A 70 0.73 5.64 1.91
C PHE A 70 0.53 6.48 0.65
N LEU A 71 1.62 6.99 0.05
CA LEU A 71 1.56 7.73 -1.22
C LEU A 71 0.99 6.88 -2.35
N ILE A 72 1.44 5.63 -2.50
CA ILE A 72 0.92 4.68 -3.49
C ILE A 72 -0.57 4.46 -3.31
N LEU A 73 -1.04 4.27 -2.08
CA LEU A 73 -2.45 4.07 -1.79
C LEU A 73 -3.30 5.29 -2.20
N ILE A 74 -2.81 6.50 -1.94
CA ILE A 74 -3.45 7.75 -2.37
C ILE A 74 -3.53 7.80 -3.91
N VAL A 75 -2.40 7.60 -4.60
CA VAL A 75 -2.32 7.65 -6.07
C VAL A 75 -3.29 6.65 -6.70
N ILE A 76 -3.29 5.39 -6.24
CA ILE A 76 -4.19 4.36 -6.77
C ILE A 76 -5.65 4.71 -6.49
N LYS A 77 -5.97 5.26 -5.31
CA LYS A 77 -7.33 5.70 -4.98
C LYS A 77 -7.81 6.82 -5.92
N PHE A 78 -6.95 7.80 -6.22
CA PHE A 78 -7.26 8.86 -7.19
C PHE A 78 -7.44 8.32 -8.61
N LEU A 79 -6.56 7.42 -9.05
CA LEU A 79 -6.67 6.76 -10.36
C LEU A 79 -7.99 5.98 -10.48
N LYS A 80 -8.34 5.16 -9.47
CA LYS A 80 -9.60 4.41 -9.44
C LYS A 80 -10.83 5.33 -9.46
N LYS A 81 -10.79 6.47 -8.77
CA LYS A 81 -11.87 7.47 -8.80
C LYS A 81 -12.07 8.05 -10.20
N LYS A 82 -10.97 8.38 -10.89
CA LYS A 82 -11.01 8.96 -12.25
C LYS A 82 -11.53 7.95 -13.29
N LEU A 83 -11.17 6.67 -13.15
CA LEU A 83 -11.62 5.60 -14.05
C LEU A 83 -13.11 5.22 -13.88
N LYS A 84 -13.69 5.44 -12.70
CA LYS A 84 -15.11 5.16 -12.43
C LYS A 84 -16.05 6.26 -12.92
N ASN A 85 -15.60 7.51 -12.97
CA ASN A 85 -16.39 8.66 -13.44
C ASN A 85 -15.79 9.32 -14.70
N PRO A 86 -15.73 8.65 -15.86
CA PRO A 86 -15.39 9.33 -17.12
C PRO A 86 -16.52 10.24 -17.63
N SER A 87 -17.75 10.15 -17.10
CA SER A 87 -18.94 10.83 -17.64
C SER A 87 -19.30 12.19 -17.01
N GLU A 88 -18.73 12.55 -15.85
CA GLU A 88 -19.03 13.85 -15.23
C GLU A 88 -18.28 15.03 -15.87
N SER A 89 -17.11 14.78 -16.47
CA SER A 89 -16.32 15.83 -17.13
C SER A 89 -16.95 16.36 -18.42
N LEU A 90 -17.90 15.63 -19.01
CA LEU A 90 -18.62 16.04 -20.23
C LEU A 90 -19.92 16.82 -19.93
N LYS A 91 -20.41 16.79 -18.68
CA LYS A 91 -21.65 17.51 -18.28
C LYS A 91 -21.42 18.94 -17.82
N LEU A 92 -20.18 19.34 -17.57
CA LEU A 92 -19.82 20.71 -17.19
C LEU A 92 -19.42 21.58 -18.40
N SER A 93 -19.45 21.01 -19.61
CA SER A 93 -19.15 21.68 -20.88
C SER A 93 -20.37 21.84 -21.80
N LEU A 94 -21.58 21.55 -21.30
CA LEU A 94 -22.87 21.69 -21.98
C LEU A 94 -23.80 22.51 -21.09
#